data_AF-A0A950V7T2-F1
#
_entry.id   AF-A0A950V7T2-F1
#
_cell.length_a   1.000
_cell.length_b   1.000
_cell.length_c   1.000
_cell.angle_alpha   90.00
_cell.angle_beta   90.00
_cell.angle_gamma   90.00
#
_symmetry.space_group_name_H-M   'P 1'
#
loop_
_entity.id
_entity.type
_entity.pdbx_description
1 polymer ?
#
loop_
_entity_poly.entity_id
_entity_poly.type
_entity_poly.pdbx_seq_one_letter_code
_entity_poly.pdbx_strand_id
1 'polypeptide(L)'
;MHRRSFLRAAAAYSGLVAAGRTKLSQSDDAFLDDLSHRSFRYFWEQSDPNTGITRGRARADGSDYPAERRDVGSTGDTGFGLTAMCIGAERGWVTRAQARDRVRNTLRAYASGPVANEHGWFYHWINIKTCRRTGATFDSAQLPVPATLDLKRPKSEVSTSD
;
A
#
# COMPACT_ATOMS: atom_id res chain seq x y z
N MET A 1 38.42 42.53 4.62
CA MET A 1 36.98 42.20 4.78
C MET A 1 36.89 40.89 5.56
N HIS A 2 36.42 40.94 6.81
CA HIS A 2 36.61 39.88 7.80
C HIS A 2 35.28 39.39 8.38
N ARG A 3 35.23 38.06 8.59
CA ARG A 3 34.10 37.17 8.94
C ARG A 3 33.44 37.42 10.32
N ARG A 4 33.13 38.65 10.69
CA ARG A 4 32.61 38.97 12.04
C ARG A 4 31.60 40.11 12.01
N SER A 5 30.33 39.80 11.73
CA SER A 5 29.15 40.48 12.28
C SER A 5 27.88 39.96 11.60
N PHE A 6 27.36 38.81 12.04
CA PHE A 6 26.00 38.38 11.70
C PHE A 6 25.42 37.44 12.78
N LEU A 7 25.51 37.86 14.04
CA LEU A 7 24.66 37.35 15.10
C LEU A 7 24.17 38.53 15.92
N ARG A 8 22.93 38.95 15.68
CA ARG A 8 22.01 39.60 16.64
C ARG A 8 20.73 40.04 15.95
N ALA A 9 19.77 39.12 15.83
CA ALA A 9 18.34 39.36 15.98
C ALA A 9 17.60 38.03 15.80
N ALA A 10 16.61 37.77 16.66
CA ALA A 10 15.77 36.55 16.75
C ALA A 10 16.28 35.38 17.62
N ALA A 11 16.98 35.67 18.71
CA ALA A 11 16.87 34.84 19.92
C ALA A 11 15.73 35.39 20.80
N ALA A 12 14.47 35.18 20.39
CA ALA A 12 13.29 35.50 21.22
C ALA A 12 11.99 34.83 20.72
N TYR A 13 12.04 33.60 20.20
CA TYR A 13 10.86 32.72 20.08
C TYR A 13 11.32 31.26 20.15
N SER A 14 11.94 30.90 21.28
CA SER A 14 12.28 29.50 21.60
C SER A 14 11.65 29.07 22.92
N GLY A 15 10.45 29.59 23.20
CA GLY A 15 9.65 29.25 24.37
C GLY A 15 8.32 28.63 23.97
N LEU A 16 8.18 27.34 24.27
CA LEU A 16 6.95 26.52 24.23
C LEU A 16 6.34 26.20 22.87
N VAL A 17 7.01 25.33 22.11
CA VAL A 17 6.31 24.12 21.65
C VAL A 17 7.05 22.92 22.23
N ALA A 18 7.08 22.83 23.56
CA ALA A 18 7.02 21.51 24.16
C ALA A 18 5.61 21.02 23.84
N ALA A 19 5.42 20.43 22.66
CA ALA A 19 4.30 19.54 22.42
C ALA A 19 4.50 18.40 23.43
N GLY A 20 3.98 18.59 24.65
CA GLY A 20 3.91 17.52 25.62
C GLY A 20 3.27 16.37 24.88
N ARG A 21 3.98 15.24 24.77
CA ARG A 21 3.41 14.03 24.20
C ARG A 21 2.12 13.78 24.95
N THR A 22 0.99 14.06 24.32
CA THR A 22 -0.31 13.76 24.88
C THR A 22 -0.30 12.27 25.11
N LYS A 23 -0.29 11.86 26.38
CA LYS A 23 -0.28 10.45 26.73
C LYS A 23 -1.66 9.92 26.39
N LEU A 24 -1.73 8.94 25.49
CA LEU A 24 -2.98 8.31 25.13
C LEU A 24 -3.65 7.76 26.39
N SER A 25 -4.96 7.94 26.48
CA SER A 25 -5.74 7.33 27.54
C SER A 25 -5.91 5.83 27.27
N GLN A 26 -6.28 5.06 28.28
CA GLN A 26 -6.58 3.64 28.09
C GLN A 26 -7.73 3.43 27.09
N SER A 27 -8.70 4.34 27.05
CA SER A 27 -9.77 4.31 26.04
C SER A 27 -9.26 4.58 24.63
N ASP A 28 -8.29 5.49 24.46
CA ASP A 28 -7.67 5.73 23.14
C ASP A 28 -6.89 4.49 22.68
N ASP A 29 -6.12 3.86 23.57
CA ASP A 29 -5.38 2.64 23.25
C ASP A 29 -6.32 1.49 22.87
N ALA A 30 -7.42 1.31 23.60
CA ALA A 30 -8.43 0.30 23.28
C ALA A 30 -9.11 0.56 21.94
N PHE A 31 -9.44 1.82 21.65
CA PHE A 31 -10.02 2.22 20.37
C PHE A 31 -9.05 1.99 19.21
N LEU A 32 -7.78 2.36 19.37
CA LEU A 32 -6.74 2.17 18.35
C LEU A 32 -6.45 0.69 18.10
N ASP A 33 -6.51 -0.16 19.13
CA ASP A 33 -6.37 -1.61 18.96
C ASP A 33 -7.53 -2.20 18.15
N ASP A 34 -8.78 -1.86 18.50
CA ASP A 34 -9.97 -2.30 17.73
C ASP A 34 -9.93 -1.80 16.27
N LEU A 35 -9.58 -0.52 16.06
CA LEU A 35 -9.43 0.05 14.72
C LEU A 35 -8.35 -0.67 13.93
N SER A 36 -7.21 -0.96 14.56
CA SER A 36 -6.09 -1.65 13.92
C SER A 36 -6.47 -3.10 13.57
N HIS A 37 -7.17 -3.80 14.46
CA HIS A 37 -7.62 -5.16 14.23
C HIS A 37 -8.62 -5.23 13.07
N ARG A 38 -9.59 -4.29 13.01
CA ARG A 38 -10.53 -4.20 11.88
C ARG A 38 -9.85 -3.85 10.57
N SER A 39 -8.83 -2.98 10.62
CA SER A 39 -8.00 -2.66 9.45
C SER A 39 -7.21 -3.89 8.98
N PHE A 40 -6.69 -4.71 9.89
CA PHE A 40 -6.06 -5.98 9.54
C PHE A 40 -7.04 -6.97 8.91
N ARG A 41 -8.28 -7.05 9.42
CA ARG A 41 -9.31 -7.94 8.87
C ARG A 41 -9.57 -7.68 7.39
N TYR A 42 -9.47 -6.44 6.92
CA TYR A 42 -9.50 -6.14 5.48
C TYR A 42 -8.48 -6.99 4.72
N PHE A 43 -7.20 -6.94 5.10
CA PHE A 43 -6.16 -7.71 4.39
C PHE A 43 -6.32 -9.22 4.59
N TRP A 44 -6.79 -9.67 5.75
CA TRP A 44 -7.01 -11.08 6.01
C TRP A 44 -8.13 -11.67 5.15
N GLU A 45 -9.25 -10.95 5.04
CA GLU A 45 -10.47 -11.41 4.38
C GLU A 45 -10.50 -11.08 2.88
N GLN A 46 -9.90 -9.96 2.48
CA GLN A 46 -9.95 -9.44 1.11
C GLN A 46 -8.73 -9.83 0.27
N SER A 47 -7.82 -10.63 0.81
CA SER A 47 -6.72 -11.23 0.06
C SER A 47 -6.99 -12.69 -0.26
N ASP A 48 -6.70 -13.11 -1.49
CA ASP A 48 -6.81 -14.52 -1.85
C ASP A 48 -5.79 -15.38 -1.06
N PRO A 49 -6.18 -16.53 -0.46
CA PRO A 49 -5.28 -17.37 0.34
C PRO A 49 -4.16 -18.06 -0.42
N ASN A 50 -4.34 -18.24 -1.72
CA ASN A 50 -3.41 -19.02 -2.54
C ASN A 50 -2.45 -18.10 -3.30
N THR A 51 -2.94 -16.95 -3.75
CA THR A 51 -2.13 -15.99 -4.53
C THR A 51 -1.71 -14.78 -3.72
N GLY A 52 -2.40 -14.50 -2.61
CA GLY A 52 -2.13 -13.34 -1.77
C GLY A 52 -2.59 -12.01 -2.33
N ILE A 53 -3.17 -11.98 -3.53
CA ILE A 53 -3.58 -10.73 -4.19
C ILE A 53 -4.73 -10.10 -3.38
N THR A 54 -4.50 -8.89 -2.90
CA THR A 54 -5.49 -8.09 -2.16
C THR A 54 -6.42 -7.39 -3.14
N ARG A 55 -7.73 -7.44 -2.87
CA ARG A 55 -8.73 -6.61 -3.58
C ARG A 55 -8.37 -5.13 -3.44
N GLY A 56 -8.59 -4.35 -4.49
CA GLY A 56 -8.34 -2.90 -4.44
C GLY A 56 -9.42 -2.12 -3.67
N ARG A 57 -10.60 -2.72 -3.46
CA ARG A 57 -11.74 -2.13 -2.76
C ARG A 57 -12.57 -3.22 -2.09
N ALA A 58 -13.18 -2.89 -0.95
CA ALA A 58 -14.26 -3.68 -0.34
C ALA A 58 -15.43 -2.76 0.06
N ARG A 59 -16.65 -3.27 -0.03
CA ARG A 59 -17.84 -2.54 0.42
C ARG A 59 -18.16 -2.91 1.86
N ALA A 60 -18.32 -1.90 2.71
CA ALA A 60 -18.63 -2.10 4.12
C ALA A 60 -20.06 -2.61 4.35
N ASP A 61 -20.97 -2.40 3.39
CA ASP A 61 -22.36 -2.87 3.45
C ASP A 61 -22.53 -4.35 3.02
N GLY A 62 -21.44 -5.00 2.61
CA GLY A 62 -21.46 -6.39 2.13
C GLY A 62 -22.12 -6.59 0.77
N SER A 63 -22.52 -5.51 0.08
CA SER A 63 -23.08 -5.62 -1.27
C SER A 63 -22.03 -6.06 -2.27
N ASP A 64 -22.45 -6.85 -3.26
CA ASP A 64 -21.58 -7.30 -4.33
C ASP A 64 -21.15 -6.15 -5.23
N TYR A 65 -19.93 -6.24 -5.76
CA TYR A 65 -19.51 -5.39 -6.86
C TYR A 65 -20.12 -5.87 -8.18
N PRO A 66 -20.38 -4.96 -9.14
CA PRO A 66 -20.69 -5.34 -10.53
C PRO A 66 -19.63 -6.33 -11.05
N ALA A 67 -20.05 -7.28 -11.88
CA ALA A 67 -19.21 -8.40 -12.32
C ALA A 67 -17.87 -7.94 -12.93
N GLU A 68 -17.87 -6.80 -13.61
CA GLU A 68 -16.72 -6.20 -14.29
C GLU A 68 -15.67 -5.66 -13.31
N ARG A 69 -16.08 -5.34 -12.08
CA ARG A 69 -15.22 -4.78 -11.03
C ARG A 69 -15.02 -5.74 -9.87
N ARG A 70 -15.75 -6.86 -9.85
CA ARG A 70 -15.76 -7.78 -8.74
C ARG A 70 -14.39 -8.36 -8.47
N ASP A 71 -13.62 -8.74 -9.47
CA ASP A 71 -12.39 -9.51 -9.27
C ASP A 71 -11.09 -8.68 -9.47
N VAL A 72 -11.14 -7.39 -9.15
CA VAL A 72 -10.00 -6.45 -9.29
C VAL A 72 -9.17 -6.37 -8.01
N GLY A 73 -7.92 -6.81 -8.11
CA GLY A 73 -6.88 -6.69 -7.09
C GLY A 73 -5.80 -5.68 -7.44
N SER A 74 -4.99 -5.33 -6.44
CA SER A 74 -3.94 -4.31 -6.52
C SER A 74 -2.62 -4.86 -6.00
N THR A 75 -1.55 -4.71 -6.79
CA THR A 75 -0.21 -5.08 -6.34
C THR A 75 0.26 -4.19 -5.19
N GLY A 76 -0.09 -2.90 -5.20
CA GLY A 76 0.25 -1.98 -4.09
C GLY A 76 -0.41 -2.42 -2.78
N ASP A 77 -1.71 -2.71 -2.82
CA ASP A 77 -2.45 -3.15 -1.64
C ASP A 77 -2.01 -4.54 -1.16
N THR A 78 -1.54 -5.38 -2.09
CA THR A 78 -0.90 -6.66 -1.76
C THR A 78 0.39 -6.45 -0.96
N GLY A 79 1.20 -5.44 -1.33
CA GLY A 79 2.37 -5.04 -0.56
C GLY A 79 2.03 -4.60 0.87
N PHE A 80 1.00 -3.78 1.05
CA PHE A 80 0.51 -3.42 2.39
C PHE A 80 -0.03 -4.62 3.17
N GLY A 81 -0.69 -5.56 2.48
CA GLY A 81 -1.15 -6.82 3.07
C GLY A 81 -0.04 -7.66 3.67
N LEU A 82 1.15 -7.71 3.04
CA LEU A 82 2.31 -8.41 3.60
C LEU A 82 2.73 -7.83 4.95
N THR A 83 2.74 -6.50 5.09
CA THR A 83 3.00 -5.83 6.37
C THR A 83 1.91 -6.15 7.40
N ALA A 84 0.65 -6.13 6.97
CA ALA A 84 -0.48 -6.46 7.84
C ALA A 84 -0.40 -7.89 8.40
N MET A 85 0.06 -8.87 7.62
CA MET A 85 0.28 -10.25 8.09
C MET A 85 1.30 -10.31 9.23
N CYS A 86 2.40 -9.55 9.13
CA CYS A 86 3.41 -9.47 10.20
C CYS A 86 2.83 -8.86 11.48
N ILE A 87 2.07 -7.76 11.36
CA ILE A 87 1.42 -7.10 12.50
C ILE A 87 0.39 -8.03 13.16
N GLY A 88 -0.44 -8.70 12.36
CA GLY A 88 -1.47 -9.61 12.87
C GLY A 88 -0.89 -10.83 13.60
N ALA A 89 0.27 -11.33 13.16
CA ALA A 89 0.99 -12.37 13.86
C ALA A 89 1.58 -11.88 15.19
N GLU A 90 2.17 -10.70 15.22
CA GLU A 90 2.79 -10.11 16.42
C GLU A 90 1.73 -9.75 17.47
N ARG A 91 0.56 -9.27 17.04
CA ARG A 91 -0.58 -8.96 17.92
C ARG A 91 -1.44 -10.16 18.28
N GLY A 92 -1.13 -11.35 17.75
CA GLY A 92 -1.85 -12.58 18.05
C GLY A 92 -3.27 -12.67 17.45
N TRP A 93 -3.62 -11.81 16.49
CA TRP A 93 -4.90 -11.89 15.76
C TRP A 93 -4.97 -13.11 14.84
N VAL A 94 -3.81 -13.58 14.37
CA VAL A 94 -3.63 -14.86 13.68
C VAL A 94 -2.37 -15.54 14.21
N THR A 95 -2.29 -16.86 14.04
CA THR A 95 -1.06 -17.58 14.42
C THR A 95 0.09 -17.21 13.49
N ARG A 96 1.31 -17.25 14.01
CA ARG A 96 2.53 -17.04 13.20
C ARG A 96 2.64 -18.03 12.03
N ALA A 97 2.14 -19.25 12.20
CA ALA A 97 2.09 -20.26 11.14
C ALA A 97 1.14 -19.83 10.00
N GLN A 98 -0.08 -19.41 10.33
CA GLN A 98 -1.06 -18.92 9.36
C GLN A 98 -0.53 -17.70 8.57
N ALA A 99 0.06 -16.72 9.27
CA ALA A 99 0.64 -15.54 8.63
C ALA A 99 1.80 -15.91 7.70
N ARG A 100 2.72 -16.78 8.15
CA ARG A 100 3.84 -17.28 7.35
C ARG A 100 3.35 -17.97 6.08
N ASP A 101 2.33 -18.81 6.19
CA ASP A 101 1.82 -19.57 5.06
C ASP A 101 1.15 -18.65 4.03
N ARG A 102 0.38 -17.64 4.47
CA ARG A 102 -0.14 -16.57 3.60
C ARG A 102 0.97 -15.81 2.88
N VAL A 103 1.97 -15.31 3.62
CA VAL A 103 3.10 -14.57 3.04
C VAL A 103 3.87 -15.43 2.04
N ARG A 104 4.14 -16.69 2.38
CA ARG A 104 4.83 -17.63 1.49
C ARG A 104 4.06 -17.85 0.19
N ASN A 105 2.74 -18.02 0.27
CA ASN A 105 1.88 -18.18 -0.89
C ASN A 105 1.92 -16.93 -1.79
N THR A 106 1.80 -15.73 -1.21
CA THR A 106 1.93 -14.46 -1.93
C THR A 106 3.26 -14.35 -2.66
N LEU A 107 4.37 -14.56 -1.93
CA LEU A 107 5.71 -14.43 -2.52
C LEU A 107 5.96 -15.45 -3.63
N ARG A 108 5.49 -16.69 -3.48
CA ARG A 108 5.57 -17.70 -4.55
C ARG A 108 4.75 -17.32 -5.77
N ALA A 109 3.55 -16.78 -5.56
CA ALA A 109 2.67 -16.34 -6.64
C ALA A 109 3.32 -15.23 -7.48
N TYR A 110 3.96 -14.26 -6.83
CA TYR A 110 4.64 -13.13 -7.48
C TYR A 110 6.01 -13.51 -8.08
N ALA A 111 6.81 -14.33 -7.39
CA ALA A 111 8.18 -14.62 -7.81
C ALA A 111 8.26 -15.62 -8.98
N SER A 112 7.44 -16.67 -8.94
CA SER A 112 7.51 -17.77 -9.92
C SER A 112 6.13 -18.30 -10.32
N GLY A 113 5.07 -17.63 -9.87
CA GLY A 113 3.71 -18.07 -10.05
C GLY A 113 3.00 -17.35 -11.20
N PRO A 114 1.66 -17.38 -11.20
CA PRO A 114 0.85 -16.94 -12.33
C PRO A 114 0.68 -15.41 -12.41
N VAL A 115 1.27 -14.65 -11.48
CA VAL A 115 1.08 -13.19 -11.42
C VAL A 115 1.78 -12.52 -12.61
N ALA A 116 0.97 -11.92 -13.47
CA ALA A 116 1.45 -11.26 -14.67
C ALA A 116 2.41 -10.11 -14.31
N ASN A 117 3.56 -10.12 -14.97
CA ASN A 117 4.59 -9.10 -14.85
C ASN A 117 5.27 -8.89 -16.21
N GLU A 118 5.95 -7.76 -16.33
CA GLU A 118 6.72 -7.38 -17.49
C GLU A 118 8.12 -6.99 -17.03
N HIS A 119 9.11 -7.82 -17.38
CA HIS A 119 10.51 -7.63 -16.95
C HIS A 119 10.68 -7.47 -15.43
N GLY A 120 9.90 -8.21 -14.63
CA GLY A 120 9.93 -8.13 -13.17
C GLY A 120 9.07 -7.00 -12.57
N TRP A 121 8.44 -6.17 -13.40
CA TRP A 121 7.47 -5.17 -12.97
C TRP A 121 6.06 -5.75 -12.96
N PHE A 122 5.42 -5.73 -11.81
CA PHE A 122 4.04 -6.18 -11.68
C PHE A 122 3.05 -5.08 -12.08
N TYR A 123 1.95 -5.47 -12.72
CA TYR A 123 0.90 -4.52 -13.05
C TYR A 123 0.22 -3.97 -11.79
N HIS A 124 -0.22 -2.71 -11.84
CA HIS A 124 -0.97 -2.07 -10.77
C HIS A 124 -2.21 -2.91 -10.43
N TRP A 125 -3.05 -3.15 -11.45
CA TRP A 125 -4.30 -3.88 -11.33
C TRP A 125 -4.16 -5.30 -11.88
N ILE A 126 -4.57 -6.28 -11.09
CA ILE A 126 -4.47 -7.71 -11.42
C ILE A 126 -5.79 -8.39 -11.06
N ASN A 127 -6.26 -9.30 -11.90
CA ASN A 127 -7.44 -10.09 -11.57
C ASN A 127 -7.08 -11.08 -10.47
N ILE A 128 -7.81 -11.06 -9.35
CA ILE A 128 -7.48 -11.88 -8.17
C ILE A 128 -7.59 -13.39 -8.42
N LYS A 129 -8.38 -13.81 -9.42
CA LYS A 129 -8.60 -15.22 -9.77
C LYS A 129 -7.67 -15.69 -10.86
N THR A 130 -7.54 -14.93 -11.94
CA THR A 130 -6.74 -15.34 -13.10
C THR A 130 -5.27 -14.92 -13.00
N CYS A 131 -4.94 -14.02 -12.07
CA CYS A 131 -3.60 -13.42 -11.90
C CYS A 131 -3.08 -12.67 -13.13
N ARG A 132 -3.96 -12.43 -14.11
CA ARG A 132 -3.66 -11.65 -15.33
C ARG A 132 -3.85 -10.17 -15.03
N ARG A 133 -3.16 -9.32 -15.80
CA ARG A 133 -3.45 -7.90 -15.85
C ARG A 133 -4.95 -7.71 -16.06
N THR A 134 -5.56 -6.96 -15.16
CA THR A 134 -6.91 -6.41 -15.34
C THR A 134 -6.78 -4.90 -15.14
N GLY A 135 -7.82 -4.12 -15.40
CA GLY A 135 -7.75 -2.69 -15.12
C GLY A 135 -6.64 -1.99 -15.92
N ALA A 136 -6.82 -1.87 -17.22
CA ALA A 136 -6.75 -0.53 -17.77
C ALA A 136 -8.04 0.12 -17.31
N THR A 137 -8.06 1.38 -16.89
CA THR A 137 -9.33 2.05 -16.64
C THR A 137 -10.25 1.89 -17.88
N PHE A 138 -11.49 2.33 -17.78
CA PHE A 138 -11.95 3.14 -18.91
C PHE A 138 -10.82 4.17 -19.17
N ASP A 139 -9.97 3.94 -20.18
CA ASP A 139 -9.06 4.91 -20.82
C ASP A 139 -7.57 5.13 -20.43
N SER A 140 -6.83 4.32 -19.66
CA SER A 140 -5.38 4.65 -19.39
C SER A 140 -4.36 3.59 -19.77
N ALA A 141 -4.78 2.36 -20.01
CA ALA A 141 -3.88 1.30 -20.45
C ALA A 141 -4.27 0.63 -21.77
N GLN A 142 -5.27 1.21 -22.45
CA GLN A 142 -5.54 1.00 -23.87
C GLN A 142 -5.17 2.21 -24.74
N LEU A 143 -4.83 3.35 -24.11
CA LEU A 143 -4.26 4.44 -24.89
C LEU A 143 -2.95 3.94 -25.50
N PRO A 144 -2.80 4.01 -26.83
CA PRO A 144 -1.50 3.79 -27.44
C PRO A 144 -0.53 4.72 -26.71
N VAL A 145 0.65 4.21 -26.38
CA VAL A 145 1.76 5.06 -25.94
C VAL A 145 1.84 6.18 -26.97
N PRO A 146 1.64 7.46 -26.58
CA PRO A 146 1.71 8.55 -27.53
C PRO A 146 3.05 8.44 -28.25
N ALA A 147 3.07 8.53 -29.59
CA ALA A 147 4.32 8.43 -30.35
C ALA A 147 5.37 9.48 -29.92
N THR A 148 4.93 10.49 -29.17
CA THR A 148 5.72 11.56 -28.57
C THR A 148 6.34 11.22 -27.20
N LEU A 149 5.95 10.10 -26.58
CA LEU A 149 6.45 9.72 -25.25
C LEU A 149 7.74 8.90 -25.39
N ASP A 150 8.88 9.54 -25.13
CA ASP A 150 10.18 8.87 -25.11
C ASP A 150 10.36 8.02 -23.83
N LEU A 151 10.08 6.72 -23.94
CA LEU A 151 10.26 5.75 -22.86
C LEU A 151 11.73 5.48 -22.51
N LYS A 152 12.69 6.01 -23.28
CA LYS A 152 14.12 5.93 -23.00
C LYS A 152 14.66 7.19 -22.32
N ARG A 153 13.80 8.17 -21.99
CA ARG A 153 14.25 9.40 -21.34
C ARG A 153 14.90 9.09 -19.98
N PRO A 154 16.12 9.58 -19.71
CA PRO A 154 16.79 9.35 -18.43
C PRO A 154 15.99 9.99 -17.28
N LYS A 155 15.94 9.28 -16.15
CA LYS A 155 15.14 9.61 -14.96
C LYS A 155 15.45 11.00 -14.36
N SER A 156 16.58 11.60 -14.73
CA SER A 156 17.03 12.93 -14.30
C SER A 156 16.18 14.09 -14.84
N GLU A 157 15.32 13.86 -15.84
CA GLU A 157 14.57 14.92 -16.51
C GLU A 157 13.07 14.96 -16.16
N VAL A 158 12.61 14.24 -15.13
CA VAL A 158 11.23 14.38 -14.64
C VAL A 158 11.10 15.72 -13.90
N SER A 159 10.44 16.68 -14.55
CA SER A 159 10.03 17.96 -13.96
C SER A 159 9.24 17.74 -12.67
N THR A 160 9.66 18.39 -11.59
CA THR A 160 8.93 18.47 -10.33
C THR A 160 7.97 19.66 -10.39
N SER A 161 6.81 19.46 -11.01
CA SER A 161 5.66 20.40 -11.08
C SER A 161 4.67 19.78 -12.09
N ASP A 162 3.41 19.49 -11.80
CA ASP A 162 2.42 20.12 -10.92
C ASP A 162 1.61 19.10 -10.10
#